data_AF-A0A7V9R314-F1
#
_entry.id   AF-A0A7V9R314-F1
#
_cell.length_a   1.000
_cell.length_b   1.000
_cell.length_c   1.000
_cell.angle_alpha   90.00
_cell.angle_beta   90.00
_cell.angle_gamma   90.00
#
_symmetry.space_group_name_H-M   'P 1'
#
loop_
_entity.id
_entity.type
_entity.pdbx_description
1 polymer ?
#
loop_
_entity_poly.entity_id
_entity_poly.type
_entity_poly.pdbx_seq_one_letter_code
_entity_poly.pdbx_strand_id
1 'polypeptide(L)' 'MTSPAAPSTSPAATPSTPSTLTRTLASDVQRYADRAGEPIRLNGWVHRRRRLSGLTFLVVRDRTGTAQVVIKDE' A
#
# COMPACT_ATOMS: atom_id res chain seq x y z
N MET A 1 4.66 8.39 -52.74
CA MET A 1 3.47 7.57 -52.39
C MET A 1 3.71 7.02 -51.00
N THR A 2 2.87 7.41 -50.05
CA THR A 2 3.05 7.30 -48.59
C THR A 2 2.09 6.26 -48.02
N SER A 3 2.59 5.35 -47.16
CA SER A 3 1.90 4.52 -46.14
C SER A 3 0.84 3.49 -46.61
N PRO A 4 0.44 2.46 -45.80
CA PRO A 4 0.36 2.48 -44.33
C PRO A 4 0.98 1.32 -43.53
N ALA A 5 1.30 1.65 -42.28
CA ALA A 5 1.60 0.75 -41.16
C ALA A 5 0.32 0.38 -40.38
N ALA A 6 0.27 -0.82 -39.80
CA ALA A 6 -0.39 -1.20 -38.52
C ALA A 6 -0.40 -2.74 -38.35
N PRO A 7 -0.64 -3.30 -37.15
CA PRO A 7 -0.05 -2.98 -35.86
C PRO A 7 0.52 -4.24 -35.16
N SER A 8 1.60 -4.06 -34.39
CA SER A 8 2.15 -5.07 -33.49
C SER A 8 1.13 -5.43 -32.41
N THR A 9 0.53 -6.61 -32.50
CA THR A 9 -0.36 -7.13 -31.44
C THR A 9 0.51 -7.76 -30.35
N SER A 10 0.65 -7.07 -29.21
CA SER A 10 1.21 -7.67 -28.00
C SER A 10 0.24 -8.74 -27.47
N PRO A 11 0.70 -9.96 -27.13
CA PRO A 11 -0.15 -10.91 -26.44
C PRO A 11 -0.37 -10.41 -25.01
N ALA A 12 -1.65 -10.32 -24.65
CA ALA A 12 -2.23 -10.38 -23.31
C ALA A 12 -1.24 -10.22 -22.13
N ALA A 13 -1.31 -9.05 -21.47
CA ALA A 13 -0.80 -8.90 -20.11
C ALA A 13 -1.55 -9.89 -19.21
N THR A 14 -0.87 -10.96 -18.81
CA THR A 14 -1.28 -11.85 -17.73
C THR A 14 -1.63 -11.01 -16.50
N PRO A 15 -2.78 -11.21 -15.82
CA PRO A 15 -3.00 -10.57 -14.53
C PRO A 15 -1.94 -11.11 -13.57
N SER A 16 -0.97 -10.27 -13.21
CA SER A 16 0.04 -10.57 -12.20
C SER A 16 -0.68 -10.86 -10.88
N THR A 17 -0.56 -12.10 -10.43
CA THR A 17 -1.10 -12.59 -9.16
C THR A 17 -0.71 -11.65 -8.01
N PRO A 18 -1.63 -11.27 -7.10
CA PRO A 18 -1.26 -10.42 -5.97
C PRO A 18 -0.28 -11.17 -5.06
N SER A 19 0.94 -10.65 -4.96
CA SER A 19 1.93 -11.10 -3.98
C SER A 19 1.35 -10.92 -2.58
N THR A 20 1.15 -12.03 -1.87
CA THR A 20 0.56 -12.01 -0.53
C THR A 20 1.65 -11.59 0.45
N LEU A 21 1.76 -10.30 0.74
CA LEU A 21 2.64 -9.80 1.79
C LEU A 21 2.26 -10.44 3.13
N THR A 22 3.26 -10.97 3.84
CA THR A 22 3.13 -11.49 5.19
C THR A 22 2.62 -10.38 6.11
N ARG A 23 1.65 -10.70 6.96
CA ARG A 23 1.08 -9.73 7.91
C ARG A 23 2.14 -9.29 8.92
N THR A 24 2.33 -7.98 9.03
CA THR A 24 3.11 -7.31 10.08
C THR A 24 2.20 -6.97 11.26
N LEU A 25 2.67 -7.22 12.48
CA LEU A 25 1.97 -6.86 13.72
C LEU A 25 2.20 -5.38 14.04
N ALA A 26 1.22 -4.71 14.65
CA ALA A 26 1.32 -3.29 14.96
C ALA A 26 2.54 -2.98 15.87
N SER A 27 2.88 -3.87 16.80
CA SER A 27 4.06 -3.74 17.66
C SER A 27 5.39 -3.85 16.91
N ASP A 28 5.42 -4.52 15.75
CA ASP A 28 6.65 -4.80 15.00
C ASP A 28 6.96 -3.75 13.94
N VAL A 29 6.07 -2.76 13.73
CA VAL A 29 6.26 -1.70 12.72
C VAL A 29 7.59 -0.98 12.89
N GLN A 30 8.03 -0.74 14.14
CA GLN A 30 9.30 -0.07 14.42
C GLN A 30 10.53 -0.81 13.85
N ARG A 31 10.45 -2.13 13.66
CA ARG A 31 11.55 -2.92 13.09
C ARG A 31 11.82 -2.63 11.61
N TYR A 32 10.86 -2.00 10.93
CA TYR A 32 10.97 -1.62 9.53
C TYR A 32 11.43 -0.17 9.33
N ALA A 33 11.77 0.55 10.41
CA ALA A 33 12.22 1.94 10.34
C ALA A 33 13.45 2.12 9.42
N ASP A 34 14.38 1.16 9.46
CA ASP A 34 15.60 1.18 8.62
C ASP A 34 15.33 0.80 7.15
N ARG A 35 14.11 0.35 6.82
CA ARG A 35 13.69 -0.10 5.48
C ARG A 35 12.57 0.79 4.93
N ALA A 36 12.70 2.09 5.15
CA ALA A 36 11.74 3.05 4.64
C ALA A 36 11.53 2.89 3.13
N GLY A 37 10.26 2.83 2.71
CA GLY A 37 9.86 2.62 1.31
C GLY A 37 9.47 1.18 0.97
N GLU A 38 9.80 0.20 1.82
CA GLU A 38 9.34 -1.18 1.63
C GLU A 38 7.86 -1.34 2.04
N PRO A 39 7.00 -1.94 1.19
CA PRO A 39 5.60 -2.14 1.54
C PRO A 39 5.45 -3.21 2.62
N ILE A 40 4.68 -2.90 3.67
CA ILE A 40 4.29 -3.84 4.71
C ILE A 40 2.77 -4.04 4.71
N ARG A 41 2.31 -5.20 5.20
CA ARG A 41 0.88 -5.49 5.33
C ARG A 41 0.44 -5.40 6.77
N LEU A 42 -0.27 -4.33 7.13
CA LEU A 42 -0.86 -4.16 8.45
C LEU A 42 -2.35 -4.52 8.42
N ASN A 43 -2.78 -5.47 9.25
CA ASN A 43 -4.19 -5.81 9.42
C ASN A 43 -4.64 -5.50 10.85
N GLY A 44 -5.74 -4.77 11.01
CA GLY A 44 -6.30 -4.41 12.31
C GLY A 44 -7.56 -3.57 12.18
N TRP A 45 -8.00 -2.99 13.29
CA TRP A 45 -9.17 -2.10 13.35
C TRP A 45 -8.72 -0.65 13.44
N VAL A 46 -9.43 0.25 12.76
CA VAL A 46 -9.21 1.68 12.90
C VAL A 46 -9.70 2.12 14.28
N HIS A 47 -8.78 2.47 15.17
CA HIS A 47 -9.07 2.97 16.51
C HIS A 47 -9.39 4.47 16.51
N ARG A 48 -8.70 5.25 15.67
CA ARG A 48 -8.91 6.70 15.54
C ARG A 48 -8.67 7.14 14.10
N ARG A 49 -9.49 8.07 13.62
CA ARG A 49 -9.31 8.76 12.34
C ARG A 49 -9.34 10.27 12.56
N ARG A 50 -8.35 10.99 12.03
CA ARG A 50 -8.34 12.46 11.98
C ARG A 50 -8.00 12.91 10.56
N ARG A 51 -8.76 13.85 10.03
CA ARG A 51 -8.50 14.48 8.72
C ARG A 51 -8.05 15.92 8.95
N LEU A 52 -6.95 16.31 8.33
CA LEU A 52 -6.39 17.66 8.43
C LEU A 52 -5.80 18.06 7.09
N SER A 53 -6.42 19.04 6.42
CA SER A 53 -5.84 19.72 5.24
C SER A 53 -5.22 18.78 4.18
N GLY A 54 -5.93 17.74 3.77
CA GLY A 54 -5.46 16.79 2.75
C GLY A 54 -4.63 15.61 3.30
N LEU A 55 -4.39 15.55 4.61
CA LEU A 55 -3.84 14.37 5.28
C LEU A 55 -4.92 13.66 6.09
N THR A 56 -4.93 12.34 6.03
CA THR A 56 -5.71 11.50 6.91
C THR A 56 -4.78 10.67 7.79
N PHE A 57 -4.91 10.86 9.09
CA PHE A 57 -4.20 10.13 10.13
C PHE A 57 -5.11 9.03 10.65
N LEU A 58 -4.69 7.78 10.50
CA LEU A 58 -5.33 6.61 11.07
C LEU A 58 -4.45 6.06 12.19
N VAL A 59 -5.07 5.69 13.31
CA VAL A 59 -4.45 4.81 14.29
C VAL A 59 -5.08 3.44 14.09
N VAL A 60 -4.30 2.46 13.64
CA VAL A 60 -4.73 1.07 13.46
C VAL A 60 -4.29 0.28 14.68
N ARG A 61 -5.23 -0.43 15.30
CA ARG A 61 -5.00 -1.28 16.47
C ARG A 61 -5.16 -2.74 16.10
N ASP A 62 -4.28 -3.59 16.64
CA ASP A 62 -4.47 -5.03 16.66
C ASP A 62 -4.26 -5.57 18.10
N ARG A 63 -4.11 -6.89 18.25
CA ARG A 63 -3.90 -7.53 19.56
C ARG A 63 -2.56 -7.18 20.21
N THR A 64 -1.60 -6.65 19.46
CA THR A 64 -0.22 -6.38 19.90
C THR A 64 0.03 -4.93 20.22
N GLY A 65 -0.76 -4.01 19.67
CA GLY A 65 -0.60 -2.60 19.94
C GLY A 65 -1.30 -1.73 18.90
N THR A 66 -0.73 -0.54 18.68
CA THR A 66 -1.23 0.44 17.72
C THR A 66 -0.13 0.91 16.79
N ALA A 67 -0.46 1.16 15.52
CA ALA A 67 0.41 1.78 14.55
C ALA A 67 -0.29 2.98 13.90
N GLN A 68 0.48 4.03 13.62
CA GLN A 68 -0.02 5.21 12.93
C GLN A 68 0.17 5.04 11.42
N VAL A 69 -0.88 5.28 10.65
CA VAL A 69 -0.87 5.30 9.19
C VAL A 69 -1.25 6.72 8.75
N VAL A 70 -0.46 7.29 7.85
CA VAL A 70 -0.70 8.61 7.27
C VAL A 70 -1.01 8.43 5.79
N ILE A 71 -2.17 8.90 5.37
CA ILE A 71 -2.65 8.86 3.99
C ILE A 71 -2.67 10.30 3.48
N LYS A 72 -2.11 10.51 2.29
CA LYS A 72 -2.25 11.78 1.55
C LYS A 72 -3.47 11.65 0.64
N ASP A 73 -4.34 12.65 0.64
CA ASP A 73 -5.33 12.86 -0.42
C ASP A 73 -4.55 13.19 -1.72
N GLU A 74 -4.99 12.66 -2.85
CA GLU A 74 -4.27 12.78 -4.14
C GLU A 74 -4.32 14.20 -4.72
#